data_AF-A0A5M9MCE9-F1
#
_entry.id   AF-A0A5M9MCE9-F1
#
_cell.length_a   1.000
_cell.length_b   1.000
_cell.length_c   1.000
_cell.angle_alpha   90.00
_cell.angle_beta   90.00
_cell.angle_gamma   90.00
#
_symmetry.space_group_name_H-M   'P 1'
#
loop_
_entity.id
_entity.type
_entity.pdbx_description
1 polymer ?
#
loop_
_entity_poly.entity_id
_entity_poly.type
_entity_poly.pdbx_seq_one_letter_code
_entity_poly.pdbx_strand_id
1 'polypeptide(L)'
;MPDLGLPPPTVSDIFRYRYQHGTNLGSMFMHGPWLDNNVSERDLDGSKELEALKRDVARCNSIRIPIGFYTFGPTFCLGTGFEGEPSLVYNNCWNILKRLIVQCSNHGIGVLIDLKSIPGGKDKYGEENSEKEITFHDLWGVIGVQISSEKDWRTWGHDWYDEVLEITSSIDPTLPIYINDGQNLHAALDYAILKNRLPAPVGRSPIIVESHKHFTSESDRSLGPRAIIGRVSDELTELAAHHDKVVSQGIAIDVYVGEWSCVMDDQTWKRVDMSERPELTKRFGQAQARQWASKACGSAFCSFKPNGMYDADMDYERQVSTGAIPSPVWLTFPRLKVLAKLDQAESQRAELKNKFLSQTSASTSPHGRRRFCLGWDLGFSDALNFFAAMARDILPGHRVGGDKIGAMELWIRKRVMEASCLGEDLDLEWENGFRTGVDDFYNTVGI
;
A
#
# COMPACT_ATOMS: atom_id res chain seq x y z
N MET A 1 -10.33 -30.09 -14.49
CA MET A 1 -10.26 -29.26 -15.72
C MET A 1 -8.83 -28.81 -15.88
N PRO A 2 -8.31 -28.54 -17.09
CA PRO A 2 -6.95 -28.00 -17.21
C PRO A 2 -6.92 -26.64 -16.51
N ASP A 3 -5.98 -26.52 -15.58
CA ASP A 3 -5.58 -25.29 -14.91
C ASP A 3 -5.09 -24.28 -15.97
N LEU A 4 -5.22 -22.97 -15.69
CA LEU A 4 -4.70 -21.91 -16.57
C LEU A 4 -3.17 -21.97 -16.70
N GLY A 5 -2.50 -22.75 -15.86
CA GLY A 5 -1.04 -22.90 -15.86
C GLY A 5 -0.32 -21.66 -15.34
N LEU A 6 -1.04 -20.77 -14.65
CA LEU A 6 -0.47 -19.60 -14.02
C LEU A 6 0.26 -20.00 -12.73
N PRO A 7 1.46 -19.45 -12.48
CA PRO A 7 2.18 -19.73 -11.25
C PRO A 7 1.46 -19.13 -10.02
N PRO A 8 1.66 -19.71 -8.83
CA PRO A 8 1.22 -19.09 -7.59
C PRO A 8 1.88 -17.71 -7.40
N PRO A 9 1.31 -16.83 -6.56
CA PRO A 9 1.92 -15.54 -6.24
C PRO A 9 3.37 -15.71 -5.74
N THR A 10 4.28 -14.91 -6.28
CA THR A 10 5.67 -14.87 -5.81
C THR A 10 5.79 -14.16 -4.46
N VAL A 11 6.95 -14.24 -3.80
CA VAL A 11 7.23 -13.47 -2.58
C VAL A 11 7.03 -11.97 -2.82
N SER A 12 7.57 -11.45 -3.92
CA SER A 12 7.41 -10.03 -4.30
C SER A 12 5.96 -9.67 -4.57
N ASP A 13 5.18 -10.56 -5.21
CA ASP A 13 3.74 -10.35 -5.40
C ASP A 13 3.02 -10.19 -4.05
N ILE A 14 3.34 -11.04 -3.07
CA ILE A 14 2.72 -10.96 -1.76
C ILE A 14 3.07 -9.64 -1.08
N PHE A 15 4.33 -9.21 -1.12
CA PHE A 15 4.71 -7.89 -0.57
C PHE A 15 3.99 -6.73 -1.25
N ARG A 16 3.92 -6.74 -2.58
CA ARG A 16 3.45 -5.62 -3.39
C ARG A 16 1.92 -5.49 -3.38
N TYR A 17 1.19 -6.61 -3.43
CA TYR A 17 -0.26 -6.60 -3.62
C TYR A 17 -1.07 -6.91 -2.38
N ARG A 18 -0.46 -7.30 -1.24
CA ARG A 18 -1.21 -7.51 0.00
C ARG A 18 -1.77 -6.21 0.55
N TYR A 19 -2.77 -6.31 1.42
CA TYR A 19 -3.27 -5.14 2.14
C TYR A 19 -2.17 -4.54 3.03
N GLN A 20 -1.80 -3.30 2.73
CA GLN A 20 -0.74 -2.59 3.42
C GLN A 20 -1.32 -1.91 4.68
N HIS A 21 -1.10 -2.51 5.85
CA HIS A 21 -1.42 -1.91 7.14
C HIS A 21 -0.14 -1.31 7.72
N GLY A 22 0.08 -0.02 7.45
CA GLY A 22 1.37 0.61 7.67
C GLY A 22 1.38 1.87 8.52
N THR A 23 2.58 2.42 8.64
CA THR A 23 2.88 3.68 9.31
C THR A 23 4.04 4.39 8.61
N ASN A 24 4.08 5.71 8.70
CA ASN A 24 5.20 6.51 8.22
C ASN A 24 6.32 6.48 9.25
N LEU A 25 7.51 6.04 8.83
CA LEU A 25 8.73 6.28 9.58
C LEU A 25 9.13 7.73 9.24
N GLY A 26 9.18 8.60 10.26
CA GLY A 26 9.25 10.06 10.09
C GLY A 26 10.48 10.59 9.33
N SER A 27 10.90 11.84 9.59
CA SER A 27 11.94 12.52 8.79
C SER A 27 13.37 11.97 8.93
N MET A 28 13.56 10.71 9.34
CA MET A 28 14.86 10.06 9.59
C MET A 28 15.85 10.30 8.44
N PHE A 29 15.39 10.19 7.19
CA PHE A 29 16.19 10.39 5.98
C PHE A 29 15.91 11.73 5.27
N MET A 30 15.19 12.66 5.91
CA MET A 30 14.71 13.90 5.29
C MET A 30 15.41 15.17 5.83
N HIS A 31 16.48 15.02 6.61
CA HIS A 31 17.21 16.15 7.18
C HIS A 31 18.18 16.76 6.15
N GLY A 32 17.91 18.02 5.76
CA GLY A 32 18.79 18.82 4.91
C GLY A 32 19.93 19.52 5.68
N PRO A 33 20.93 20.09 5.00
CA PRO A 33 22.09 20.74 5.62
C PRO A 33 21.77 22.10 6.28
N TRP A 34 20.50 22.54 6.25
CA TRP A 34 20.06 23.88 6.66
C TRP A 34 19.15 23.90 7.90
N LEU A 35 18.99 22.78 8.63
CA LEU A 35 18.11 22.72 9.81
C LEU A 35 18.86 23.02 11.13
N ASP A 36 18.20 23.83 11.97
CA ASP A 36 18.66 24.44 13.22
C ASP A 36 19.34 23.51 14.24
N ASN A 37 20.25 24.13 15.01
CA ASN A 37 21.17 23.60 16.04
C ASN A 37 20.56 22.76 17.21
N ASN A 38 19.33 22.24 17.09
CA ASN A 38 18.67 21.42 18.12
C ASN A 38 18.50 19.95 17.68
N VAL A 39 19.50 19.40 17.00
CA VAL A 39 19.59 17.95 16.81
C VAL A 39 20.08 17.35 18.14
N SER A 40 19.16 17.02 19.04
CA SER A 40 19.51 16.20 20.21
C SER A 40 20.13 14.90 19.71
N GLU A 41 21.18 14.42 20.38
CA GLU A 41 21.77 13.08 20.20
C GLU A 41 20.65 12.05 20.04
N ARG A 42 20.40 11.59 18.82
CA ARG A 42 19.38 10.58 18.50
C ARG A 42 20.03 9.48 17.69
N ASP A 43 19.56 8.25 17.91
CA ASP A 43 20.18 7.02 17.40
C ASP A 43 20.28 7.05 15.87
N LEU A 44 21.48 7.38 15.38
CA LEU A 44 21.83 7.48 13.97
C LEU A 44 21.72 6.14 13.20
N ASP A 45 21.38 5.05 13.88
CA ASP A 45 21.28 3.70 13.31
C ASP A 45 19.84 3.20 13.09
N GLY A 46 18.81 3.94 13.51
CA GLY A 46 17.40 3.51 13.40
C GLY A 46 17.06 2.27 14.24
N SER A 47 17.97 1.80 15.10
CA SER A 47 17.82 0.56 15.88
C SER A 47 16.58 0.60 16.76
N LYS A 48 16.30 1.72 17.44
CA LYS A 48 15.13 1.81 18.33
C LYS A 48 13.80 1.77 17.60
N GLU A 49 13.71 2.32 16.39
CA GLU A 49 12.49 2.30 15.58
C GLU A 49 12.28 0.91 14.97
N LEU A 50 13.35 0.30 14.46
CA LEU A 50 13.32 -1.07 14.01
C LEU A 50 12.97 -2.04 15.16
N GLU A 51 13.57 -1.88 16.33
CA GLU A 51 13.25 -2.69 17.52
C GLU A 51 11.79 -2.49 17.95
N ALA A 52 11.24 -1.29 17.79
CA ALA A 52 9.83 -1.05 18.07
C ALA A 52 8.90 -1.65 16.99
N LEU A 53 9.27 -1.59 15.71
CA LEU A 53 8.57 -2.31 14.63
C LEU A 53 8.61 -3.83 14.87
N LYS A 54 9.74 -4.37 15.34
CA LYS A 54 9.89 -5.78 15.73
C LYS A 54 9.02 -6.17 16.94
N ARG A 55 8.62 -5.22 17.79
CA ARG A 55 7.65 -5.47 18.88
C ARG A 55 6.22 -5.64 18.38
N ASP A 56 6.01 -5.58 17.06
CA ASP A 56 4.74 -5.92 16.42
C ASP A 56 3.60 -4.95 16.79
N VAL A 57 3.93 -3.65 16.88
CA VAL A 57 2.97 -2.57 17.18
C VAL A 57 1.84 -2.59 16.17
N ALA A 58 0.61 -2.75 16.67
CA ALA A 58 -0.63 -2.88 15.88
C ALA A 58 -0.61 -3.88 14.73
N ARG A 59 0.32 -4.83 14.73
CA ARG A 59 0.50 -5.75 13.60
C ARG A 59 0.81 -5.05 12.27
N CYS A 60 1.45 -3.89 12.31
CA CYS A 60 1.94 -3.17 11.14
C CYS A 60 2.75 -4.08 10.19
N ASN A 61 2.35 -4.21 8.93
CA ASN A 61 3.01 -5.06 7.92
C ASN A 61 3.72 -4.27 6.82
N SER A 62 3.69 -2.94 6.87
CA SER A 62 4.47 -2.10 5.96
C SER A 62 4.87 -0.77 6.59
N ILE A 63 5.96 -0.19 6.10
CA ILE A 63 6.39 1.16 6.46
C ILE A 63 6.58 2.00 5.21
N ARG A 64 6.21 3.28 5.30
CA ARG A 64 6.54 4.28 4.30
C ARG A 64 7.72 5.10 4.80
N ILE A 65 8.77 5.23 3.98
CA ILE A 65 10.00 5.94 4.33
C ILE A 65 10.21 7.08 3.33
N PRO A 66 10.01 8.34 3.74
CA PRO A 66 10.34 9.49 2.91
C PRO A 66 11.86 9.64 2.82
N ILE A 67 12.38 9.80 1.60
CA ILE A 67 13.80 10.01 1.31
C ILE A 67 13.97 11.13 0.29
N GLY A 68 15.06 11.88 0.38
CA GLY A 68 15.50 12.81 -0.66
C GLY A 68 16.56 12.18 -1.56
N PHE A 69 16.81 12.76 -2.73
CA PHE A 69 17.83 12.28 -3.68
C PHE A 69 19.25 12.20 -3.10
N TYR A 70 19.57 13.07 -2.15
CA TYR A 70 20.85 13.06 -1.46
C TYR A 70 21.09 11.75 -0.69
N THR A 71 20.03 10.98 -0.40
CA THR A 71 20.12 9.65 0.24
C THR A 71 20.99 8.68 -0.56
N PHE A 72 21.02 8.83 -1.90
CA PHE A 72 21.83 8.00 -2.80
C PHE A 72 23.33 8.34 -2.75
N GLY A 73 23.70 9.45 -2.11
CA GLY A 73 25.08 9.84 -1.81
C GLY A 73 25.62 10.96 -2.70
N PRO A 74 26.90 11.34 -2.52
CA PRO A 74 27.50 12.55 -3.10
C PRO A 74 27.37 12.72 -4.62
N THR A 75 27.50 11.63 -5.38
CA THR A 75 27.40 11.67 -6.85
C THR A 75 26.02 12.17 -7.31
N PHE A 76 24.98 11.95 -6.52
CA PHE A 76 23.60 12.36 -6.81
C PHE A 76 23.32 13.81 -6.41
N CYS A 77 24.26 14.46 -5.72
CA CYS A 77 24.15 15.85 -5.34
C CYS A 77 24.82 16.81 -6.32
N LEU A 78 25.53 16.32 -7.34
CA LEU A 78 26.22 17.14 -8.34
C LEU A 78 25.25 18.11 -9.04
N GLY A 79 25.61 19.38 -9.15
CA GLY A 79 24.79 20.43 -9.75
C GLY A 79 23.63 20.92 -8.87
N THR A 80 23.54 20.47 -7.60
CA THR A 80 22.48 20.87 -6.66
C THR A 80 23.05 21.69 -5.50
N GLY A 81 22.18 22.32 -4.69
CA GLY A 81 22.60 22.99 -3.45
C GLY A 81 23.19 22.05 -2.37
N PHE A 82 23.20 20.75 -2.61
CA PHE A 82 23.80 19.74 -1.75
C PHE A 82 25.21 19.34 -2.24
N GLU A 83 25.67 19.80 -3.40
CA GLU A 83 26.98 19.45 -3.96
C GLU A 83 28.15 19.83 -3.02
N GLY A 84 29.20 19.01 -3.00
CA GLY A 84 30.42 19.25 -2.23
C GLY A 84 30.30 18.74 -0.79
N GLU A 85 30.87 19.48 0.16
CA GLU A 85 30.89 19.14 1.59
C GLU A 85 29.50 18.75 2.17
N PRO A 86 28.38 19.45 1.85
CA PRO A 86 27.07 19.07 2.37
C PRO A 86 26.65 17.65 1.99
N SER A 87 27.05 17.16 0.81
CA SER A 87 26.68 15.81 0.37
C SER A 87 27.37 14.69 1.15
N LEU A 88 28.52 14.97 1.76
CA LEU A 88 29.34 13.97 2.45
C LEU A 88 28.64 13.37 3.67
N VAL A 89 27.73 14.11 4.30
CA VAL A 89 26.93 13.60 5.43
C VAL A 89 25.98 12.47 5.01
N TYR A 90 25.67 12.36 3.72
CA TYR A 90 24.75 11.34 3.19
C TYR A 90 25.46 10.12 2.58
N ASN A 91 26.79 10.06 2.60
CA ASN A 91 27.56 9.01 1.94
C ASN A 91 27.18 7.57 2.36
N ASN A 92 26.65 7.41 3.57
CA ASN A 92 26.22 6.10 4.09
C ASN A 92 24.69 5.90 4.10
N CYS A 93 23.90 6.92 3.75
CA CYS A 93 22.44 6.90 3.91
C CYS A 93 21.80 5.75 3.12
N TRP A 94 22.14 5.59 1.84
CA TRP A 94 21.61 4.48 1.04
C TRP A 94 21.96 3.11 1.61
N ASN A 95 23.20 2.91 2.08
CA ASN A 95 23.60 1.65 2.70
C ASN A 95 22.87 1.36 4.02
N ILE A 96 22.57 2.40 4.81
CA ILE A 96 21.74 2.29 6.02
C ILE A 96 20.31 1.89 5.63
N LEU A 97 19.73 2.57 4.62
CA LEU A 97 18.39 2.27 4.14
C LEU A 97 18.27 0.86 3.57
N LYS A 98 19.23 0.40 2.75
CA LYS A 98 19.27 -0.98 2.25
C LYS A 98 19.26 -2.01 3.39
N ARG A 99 20.06 -1.80 4.43
CA ARG A 99 20.08 -2.67 5.61
C ARG A 99 18.73 -2.66 6.34
N LEU A 100 18.12 -1.49 6.49
CA LEU A 100 16.79 -1.36 7.08
C LEU A 100 15.74 -2.11 6.27
N ILE A 101 15.74 -1.95 4.94
CA ILE A 101 14.82 -2.67 4.03
C ILE A 101 14.98 -4.17 4.24
N VAL A 102 16.18 -4.72 4.13
CA VAL A 102 16.45 -6.15 4.32
C VAL A 102 16.00 -6.63 5.71
N GLN A 103 16.25 -5.83 6.76
CA GLN A 103 15.81 -6.15 8.11
C GLN A 103 14.27 -6.19 8.22
N CYS A 104 13.57 -5.20 7.65
CA CYS A 104 12.12 -5.17 7.58
C CYS A 104 11.58 -6.39 6.82
N SER A 105 12.14 -6.68 5.64
CA SER A 105 11.73 -7.79 4.79
C SER A 105 11.88 -9.14 5.52
N ASN A 106 13.00 -9.34 6.23
CA ASN A 106 13.24 -10.54 7.07
C ASN A 106 12.26 -10.69 8.24
N HIS A 107 11.49 -9.66 8.56
CA HIS A 107 10.42 -9.69 9.56
C HIS A 107 9.02 -9.63 8.91
N GLY A 108 8.93 -9.85 7.59
CA GLY A 108 7.66 -9.81 6.86
C GLY A 108 7.07 -8.40 6.78
N ILE A 109 7.88 -7.34 6.89
CA ILE A 109 7.48 -5.93 6.78
C ILE A 109 7.92 -5.39 5.43
N GLY A 110 6.95 -4.90 4.65
CA GLY A 110 7.21 -4.27 3.37
C GLY A 110 7.65 -2.80 3.51
N VAL A 111 8.42 -2.29 2.56
CA VAL A 111 8.87 -0.88 2.57
C VAL A 111 8.39 -0.18 1.30
N LEU A 112 7.64 0.92 1.46
CA LEU A 112 7.39 1.89 0.41
C LEU A 112 8.45 2.99 0.50
N ILE A 113 9.25 3.12 -0.55
CA ILE A 113 10.23 4.21 -0.66
C ILE A 113 9.52 5.43 -1.23
N ASP A 114 9.45 6.51 -0.47
CA ASP A 114 8.78 7.75 -0.86
C ASP A 114 9.83 8.79 -1.26
N LEU A 115 10.03 8.99 -2.56
CA LEU A 115 10.98 9.96 -3.08
C LEU A 115 10.37 11.36 -3.00
N LYS A 116 10.75 12.10 -1.95
CA LYS A 116 10.34 13.49 -1.78
C LYS A 116 11.23 14.39 -2.63
N SER A 117 10.62 15.12 -3.54
CA SER A 117 11.28 16.23 -4.23
C SER A 117 11.59 17.38 -3.27
N ILE A 118 12.74 18.02 -3.47
CA ILE A 118 13.12 19.24 -2.74
C ILE A 118 12.63 20.45 -3.54
N PRO A 119 12.14 21.53 -2.91
CA PRO A 119 11.76 22.75 -3.61
C PRO A 119 12.92 23.28 -4.48
N GLY A 120 12.71 23.29 -5.81
CA GLY A 120 13.61 23.93 -6.77
C GLY A 120 14.10 23.08 -7.96
N GLY A 121 13.78 21.78 -8.06
CA GLY A 121 14.24 20.96 -9.18
C GLY A 121 13.40 19.72 -9.48
N LYS A 122 13.33 19.35 -10.76
CA LYS A 122 12.83 18.05 -11.22
C LYS A 122 13.91 17.01 -10.95
N ASP A 123 13.66 16.01 -10.11
CA ASP A 123 14.66 14.99 -9.79
C ASP A 123 14.36 13.63 -10.40
N LYS A 124 14.59 13.55 -11.71
CA LYS A 124 14.49 12.28 -12.47
C LYS A 124 15.57 11.28 -12.06
N TYR A 125 16.72 11.77 -11.59
CA TYR A 125 17.87 10.93 -11.28
C TYR A 125 17.65 10.14 -10.00
N GLY A 126 16.99 10.68 -8.98
CA GLY A 126 16.62 9.92 -7.78
C GLY A 126 15.72 8.72 -8.08
N GLU A 127 14.76 8.89 -8.98
CA GLU A 127 13.75 7.87 -9.32
C GLU A 127 14.34 6.70 -10.09
N GLU A 128 15.05 6.98 -11.20
CA GLU A 128 15.76 5.96 -11.99
C GLU A 128 16.71 5.13 -11.13
N ASN A 129 17.45 5.78 -10.23
CA ASN A 129 18.49 5.09 -9.46
C ASN A 129 17.94 4.36 -8.24
N SER A 130 16.82 4.81 -7.67
CA SER A 130 16.10 4.04 -6.65
C SER A 130 15.77 2.64 -7.19
N GLU A 131 15.21 2.57 -8.40
CA GLU A 131 14.80 1.30 -8.99
C GLU A 131 15.96 0.46 -9.46
N LYS A 132 16.96 1.06 -10.10
CA LYS A 132 18.20 0.33 -10.44
C LYS A 132 18.79 -0.31 -9.19
N GLU A 133 18.90 0.41 -8.09
CA GLU A 133 19.45 -0.13 -6.85
C GLU A 133 18.54 -1.19 -6.22
N ILE A 134 17.20 -1.02 -6.27
CA ILE A 134 16.23 -2.02 -5.79
C ILE A 134 16.37 -3.33 -6.56
N THR A 135 16.38 -3.26 -7.89
CA THR A 135 16.49 -4.43 -8.77
C THR A 135 17.87 -5.04 -8.71
N PHE A 136 18.93 -4.23 -8.72
CA PHE A 136 20.32 -4.70 -8.68
C PHE A 136 20.67 -5.39 -7.35
N HIS A 137 20.13 -4.90 -6.24
CA HIS A 137 20.36 -5.48 -4.91
C HIS A 137 19.28 -6.47 -4.46
N ASP A 138 18.33 -6.81 -5.34
CA ASP A 138 17.25 -7.76 -5.07
C ASP A 138 16.49 -7.43 -3.76
N LEU A 139 16.07 -6.17 -3.62
CA LEU A 139 15.34 -5.69 -2.44
C LEU A 139 13.85 -6.11 -2.51
N TRP A 140 13.59 -7.42 -2.50
CA TRP A 140 12.26 -8.03 -2.72
C TRP A 140 11.15 -7.60 -1.74
N GLY A 141 11.49 -7.07 -0.56
CA GLY A 141 10.51 -6.52 0.38
C GLY A 141 10.12 -5.07 0.12
N VAL A 142 10.59 -4.46 -0.97
CA VAL A 142 10.08 -3.16 -1.43
C VAL A 142 8.71 -3.37 -2.08
N ILE A 143 7.70 -2.69 -1.54
CA ILE A 143 6.31 -2.79 -2.02
C ILE A 143 6.02 -1.85 -3.19
N GLY A 144 6.87 -0.84 -3.37
CA GLY A 144 6.83 0.10 -4.47
C GLY A 144 7.72 1.31 -4.23
N VAL A 145 7.75 2.19 -5.21
CA VAL A 145 8.41 3.50 -5.15
C VAL A 145 7.35 4.57 -5.41
N GLN A 146 7.22 5.52 -4.48
CA GLN A 146 6.41 6.70 -4.73
C GLN A 146 7.27 7.74 -5.45
N ILE A 147 6.84 8.09 -6.66
CA ILE A 147 7.41 9.16 -7.46
C ILE A 147 6.53 10.39 -7.27
N SER A 148 7.18 11.54 -7.09
CA SER A 148 6.53 12.84 -6.82
C SER A 148 5.88 13.02 -5.43
N SER A 149 5.83 14.29 -5.03
CA SER A 149 5.15 14.85 -3.87
C SER A 149 3.88 15.63 -4.26
N GLU A 150 3.05 16.01 -3.28
CA GLU A 150 1.82 16.81 -3.48
C GLU A 150 1.99 18.04 -4.39
N LYS A 151 3.18 18.66 -4.39
CA LYS A 151 3.46 19.88 -5.16
C LYS A 151 3.82 19.60 -6.62
N ASP A 152 4.29 18.40 -6.92
CA ASP A 152 4.87 18.04 -8.22
C ASP A 152 3.79 17.73 -9.24
N TRP A 153 2.71 17.07 -8.80
CA TRP A 153 1.52 16.79 -9.61
C TRP A 153 0.99 18.04 -10.35
N ARG A 154 0.97 19.19 -9.66
CA ARG A 154 0.46 20.44 -10.24
C ARG A 154 1.49 21.17 -11.10
N THR A 155 2.77 20.86 -10.96
CA THR A 155 3.85 21.70 -11.51
C THR A 155 4.62 21.05 -12.65
N TRP A 156 4.73 19.72 -12.70
CA TRP A 156 5.63 19.04 -13.64
C TRP A 156 4.94 18.44 -14.87
N GLY A 157 3.61 18.30 -14.84
CA GLY A 157 2.81 17.80 -15.95
C GLY A 157 2.98 16.30 -16.21
N HIS A 158 2.08 15.73 -17.02
CA HIS A 158 2.04 14.29 -17.29
C HIS A 158 3.29 13.77 -18.02
N ASP A 159 3.91 14.58 -18.89
CA ASP A 159 5.10 14.18 -19.67
C ASP A 159 6.27 13.75 -18.78
N TRP A 160 6.42 14.37 -17.61
CA TRP A 160 7.46 13.98 -16.66
C TRP A 160 7.19 12.61 -16.05
N TYR A 161 5.95 12.35 -15.63
CA TYR A 161 5.56 11.03 -15.12
C TYR A 161 5.69 9.96 -16.21
N ASP A 162 5.36 10.28 -17.45
CA ASP A 162 5.49 9.36 -18.58
C ASP A 162 6.94 8.93 -18.78
N GLU A 163 7.88 9.87 -18.75
CA GLU A 163 9.31 9.58 -18.89
C GLU A 163 9.85 8.75 -17.72
N VAL A 164 9.47 9.11 -16.48
CA VAL A 164 9.85 8.35 -15.29
C VAL A 164 9.31 6.93 -15.39
N LEU A 165 8.03 6.76 -15.72
CA LEU A 165 7.40 5.44 -15.90
C LEU A 165 8.08 4.60 -16.98
N GLU A 166 8.53 5.22 -18.08
CA GLU A 166 9.28 4.50 -19.12
C GLU A 166 10.62 3.99 -18.62
N ILE A 167 11.36 4.83 -17.89
CA ILE A 167 12.65 4.46 -17.30
C ILE A 167 12.45 3.34 -16.28
N THR A 168 11.52 3.51 -15.35
CA THR A 168 11.27 2.57 -14.25
C THR A 168 10.79 1.21 -14.75
N SER A 169 9.84 1.24 -15.69
CA SER A 169 9.33 0.03 -16.34
C SER A 169 10.41 -0.73 -17.13
N SER A 170 11.44 -0.05 -17.63
CA SER A 170 12.56 -0.69 -18.32
C SER A 170 13.51 -1.46 -17.38
N ILE A 171 13.47 -1.14 -16.07
CA ILE A 171 14.32 -1.73 -15.03
C ILE A 171 13.59 -2.89 -14.35
N ASP A 172 12.42 -2.64 -13.75
CA ASP A 172 11.56 -3.65 -13.17
C ASP A 172 10.08 -3.34 -13.43
N PRO A 173 9.47 -3.91 -14.49
CA PRO A 173 8.07 -3.67 -14.84
C PRO A 173 7.08 -4.30 -13.85
N THR A 174 7.56 -5.03 -12.83
CA THR A 174 6.72 -5.66 -11.82
C THR A 174 6.64 -4.83 -10.53
N LEU A 175 7.48 -3.80 -10.39
CA LEU A 175 7.52 -2.92 -9.22
C LEU A 175 6.41 -1.86 -9.31
N PRO A 176 5.49 -1.76 -8.34
CA PRO A 176 4.47 -0.72 -8.36
C PRO A 176 5.03 0.68 -8.17
N ILE A 177 4.52 1.60 -8.98
CA ILE A 177 4.81 3.03 -8.90
C ILE A 177 3.64 3.73 -8.23
N TYR A 178 3.93 4.39 -7.12
CA TYR A 178 2.94 5.19 -6.40
C TYR A 178 3.03 6.63 -6.89
N ILE A 179 1.90 7.25 -7.20
CA ILE A 179 1.84 8.67 -7.59
C ILE A 179 0.92 9.42 -6.63
N ASN A 180 1.39 10.53 -6.06
CA ASN A 180 0.58 11.33 -5.16
C ASN A 180 -0.52 12.09 -5.94
N ASP A 181 -1.72 12.19 -5.37
CA ASP A 181 -2.87 12.81 -6.02
C ASP A 181 -2.83 14.34 -6.14
N GLY A 182 -1.88 15.02 -5.49
CA GLY A 182 -1.75 16.47 -5.50
C GLY A 182 -3.00 17.21 -5.03
N GLN A 183 -3.78 16.56 -4.14
CA GLN A 183 -5.11 16.99 -3.68
C GLN A 183 -6.15 17.07 -4.80
N ASN A 184 -5.99 16.28 -5.87
CA ASN A 184 -6.95 16.10 -6.95
C ASN A 184 -7.01 14.62 -7.36
N LEU A 185 -7.68 13.83 -6.51
CA LEU A 185 -7.84 12.39 -6.69
C LEU A 185 -8.41 12.02 -8.05
N HIS A 186 -9.42 12.74 -8.55
CA HIS A 186 -10.04 12.44 -9.84
C HIS A 186 -9.03 12.50 -11.00
N ALA A 187 -8.23 13.57 -11.08
CA ALA A 187 -7.22 13.71 -12.14
C ALA A 187 -6.12 12.65 -12.03
N ALA A 188 -5.70 12.29 -10.81
CA ALA A 188 -4.70 11.25 -10.60
C ALA A 188 -5.24 9.86 -10.99
N LEU A 189 -6.52 9.58 -10.69
CA LEU A 189 -7.20 8.37 -11.14
C LEU A 189 -7.29 8.30 -12.67
N ASP A 190 -7.68 9.38 -13.35
CA ASP A 190 -7.72 9.42 -14.82
C ASP A 190 -6.35 9.08 -15.44
N TYR A 191 -5.28 9.60 -14.86
CA TYR A 191 -3.92 9.28 -15.29
C TYR A 191 -3.56 7.81 -15.03
N ALA A 192 -3.83 7.29 -13.82
CA ALA A 192 -3.58 5.89 -13.50
C ALA A 192 -4.38 4.94 -14.41
N ILE A 193 -5.64 5.27 -14.72
CA ILE A 193 -6.50 4.53 -15.67
C ILE A 193 -5.83 4.44 -17.04
N LEU A 194 -5.32 5.55 -17.56
CA LEU A 194 -4.65 5.57 -18.86
C LEU A 194 -3.43 4.64 -18.90
N LYS A 195 -2.69 4.53 -17.78
CA LYS A 195 -1.45 3.74 -17.70
C LYS A 195 -1.69 2.27 -17.33
N ASN A 196 -2.74 1.99 -16.57
CA ASN A 196 -3.14 0.65 -16.14
C ASN A 196 -4.12 -0.05 -17.11
N ARG A 197 -4.42 0.53 -18.27
CA ARG A 197 -5.33 -0.07 -19.27
C ARG A 197 -4.86 -1.45 -19.77
N LEU A 198 -5.81 -2.24 -20.27
CA LEU A 198 -5.65 -3.52 -20.95
C LEU A 198 -6.04 -3.38 -22.45
N PRO A 199 -5.31 -4.02 -23.39
CA PRO A 199 -3.99 -4.62 -23.17
C PRO A 199 -2.95 -3.52 -22.89
N ALA A 200 -2.13 -3.73 -21.87
CA ALA A 200 -1.03 -2.84 -21.56
C ALA A 200 0.11 -3.07 -22.56
N PRO A 201 0.92 -2.04 -22.89
CA PRO A 201 2.24 -2.28 -23.46
C PRO A 201 3.01 -3.28 -22.57
N VAL A 202 3.65 -4.26 -23.20
CA VAL A 202 4.44 -5.28 -22.48
C VAL A 202 5.47 -4.59 -21.59
N GLY A 203 5.57 -5.04 -20.34
CA GLY A 203 6.59 -4.57 -19.41
C GLY A 203 6.35 -3.14 -18.92
N ARG A 204 5.16 -2.83 -18.42
CA ARG A 204 4.88 -1.55 -17.74
C ARG A 204 4.50 -1.76 -16.28
N SER A 205 5.19 -1.04 -15.40
CA SER A 205 4.93 -1.01 -13.97
C SER A 205 3.48 -0.58 -13.67
N PRO A 206 2.80 -1.26 -12.74
CA PRO A 206 1.45 -0.87 -12.34
C PRO A 206 1.50 0.44 -11.53
N ILE A 207 0.52 1.31 -11.72
CA ILE A 207 0.41 2.56 -10.98
C ILE A 207 -0.62 2.41 -9.87
N ILE A 208 -0.24 2.81 -8.65
CA ILE A 208 -1.14 2.99 -7.51
C ILE A 208 -1.26 4.48 -7.23
N VAL A 209 -2.47 5.00 -7.09
CA VAL A 209 -2.66 6.40 -6.68
C VAL A 209 -2.52 6.49 -5.17
N GLU A 210 -1.68 7.39 -4.71
CA GLU A 210 -1.43 7.67 -3.31
C GLU A 210 -2.15 8.97 -2.93
N SER A 211 -2.88 8.97 -1.81
CA SER A 211 -3.67 10.12 -1.36
C SER A 211 -3.47 10.36 0.14
N HIS A 212 -3.20 11.62 0.49
CA HIS A 212 -3.15 12.07 1.88
C HIS A 212 -4.54 12.49 2.36
N LYS A 213 -4.91 12.06 3.57
CA LYS A 213 -6.22 12.33 4.18
C LYS A 213 -6.05 13.03 5.51
N HIS A 214 -6.23 14.35 5.49
CA HIS A 214 -6.15 15.22 6.65
C HIS A 214 -7.47 16.01 6.83
N PHE A 215 -7.92 16.11 8.07
CA PHE A 215 -9.18 16.76 8.45
C PHE A 215 -8.95 18.04 9.26
N THR A 216 -8.03 18.87 8.75
CA THR A 216 -7.56 20.11 9.38
C THR A 216 -7.71 21.31 8.46
N SER A 217 -8.48 21.19 7.38
CA SER A 217 -8.72 22.27 6.43
C SER A 217 -9.56 23.40 7.05
N GLU A 218 -9.63 24.55 6.38
CA GLU A 218 -10.52 25.64 6.80
C GLU A 218 -11.99 25.19 6.88
N SER A 219 -12.41 24.30 5.96
CA SER A 219 -13.76 23.74 5.99
C SER A 219 -14.00 22.86 7.23
N ASP A 220 -12.98 22.13 7.68
CA ASP A 220 -13.09 21.23 8.85
C ASP A 220 -13.13 21.99 10.17
N ARG A 221 -12.42 23.12 10.27
CA ARG A 221 -12.45 24.03 11.44
C ARG A 221 -13.85 24.55 11.75
N SER A 222 -14.71 24.61 10.74
CA SER A 222 -16.11 25.02 10.89
C SER A 222 -17.00 23.95 11.53
N LEU A 223 -16.54 22.70 11.59
CA LEU A 223 -17.28 21.53 12.07
C LEU A 223 -16.78 21.06 13.44
N GLY A 224 -17.65 20.38 14.19
CA GLY A 224 -17.26 19.66 15.41
C GLY A 224 -16.78 18.24 15.13
N PRO A 225 -16.08 17.56 16.06
CA PRO A 225 -15.49 16.24 15.83
C PRO A 225 -16.50 15.19 15.39
N ARG A 226 -17.72 15.20 15.96
CA ARG A 226 -18.80 14.28 15.57
C ARG A 226 -19.18 14.38 14.09
N ALA A 227 -19.22 15.60 13.55
CA ALA A 227 -19.54 15.84 12.15
C ALA A 227 -18.40 15.40 11.24
N ILE A 228 -17.14 15.65 11.61
CA ILE A 228 -15.97 15.15 10.87
C ILE A 228 -15.97 13.62 10.84
N ILE A 229 -16.15 12.96 11.99
CA ILE A 229 -16.23 11.49 12.08
C ILE A 229 -17.32 10.94 11.15
N GLY A 230 -18.48 11.61 11.09
CA GLY A 230 -19.59 11.20 10.23
C GLY A 230 -19.30 11.31 8.73
N ARG A 231 -18.41 12.20 8.32
CA ARG A 231 -18.04 12.43 6.91
C ARG A 231 -16.94 11.50 6.40
N VAL A 232 -16.22 10.80 7.28
CA VAL A 232 -15.13 9.88 6.89
C VAL A 232 -15.62 8.80 5.90
N SER A 233 -16.87 8.37 6.01
CA SER A 233 -17.46 7.39 5.08
C SER A 233 -17.61 7.88 3.64
N ASP A 234 -17.55 9.20 3.44
CA ASP A 234 -17.75 9.84 2.13
C ASP A 234 -16.43 9.96 1.35
N GLU A 235 -15.31 9.59 1.96
CA GLU A 235 -14.00 9.60 1.33
C GLU A 235 -13.83 8.44 0.34
N LEU A 236 -13.12 8.69 -0.78
CA LEU A 236 -12.81 7.70 -1.83
C LEU A 236 -14.06 7.13 -2.55
N THR A 237 -15.14 7.91 -2.62
CA THR A 237 -16.37 7.51 -3.31
C THR A 237 -16.19 7.41 -4.83
N GLU A 238 -15.19 8.12 -5.37
CA GLU A 238 -14.79 8.12 -6.78
C GLU A 238 -14.43 6.71 -7.29
N LEU A 239 -13.93 5.83 -6.40
CA LEU A 239 -13.52 4.47 -6.76
C LEU A 239 -14.70 3.58 -7.18
N ALA A 240 -15.93 3.89 -6.73
CA ALA A 240 -17.11 3.08 -7.00
C ALA A 240 -17.44 2.95 -8.50
N ALA A 241 -17.00 3.91 -9.33
CA ALA A 241 -17.24 3.88 -10.77
C ALA A 241 -16.46 2.76 -11.48
N HIS A 242 -15.29 2.38 -10.95
CA HIS A 242 -14.31 1.50 -11.59
C HIS A 242 -14.03 0.21 -10.83
N HIS A 243 -14.43 0.12 -9.56
CA HIS A 243 -14.31 -1.10 -8.77
C HIS A 243 -15.09 -2.27 -9.41
N ASP A 244 -14.54 -3.48 -9.30
CA ASP A 244 -15.13 -4.71 -9.84
C ASP A 244 -15.30 -4.77 -11.36
N LYS A 245 -14.50 -4.02 -12.11
CA LYS A 245 -14.70 -3.85 -13.56
C LYS A 245 -13.41 -3.94 -14.39
N VAL A 246 -12.43 -4.74 -13.96
CA VAL A 246 -11.12 -4.79 -14.62
C VAL A 246 -11.22 -5.22 -16.08
N VAL A 247 -11.88 -6.34 -16.33
CA VAL A 247 -12.04 -6.91 -17.66
C VAL A 247 -13.09 -6.14 -18.46
N SER A 248 -14.21 -5.77 -17.82
CA SER A 248 -15.32 -5.11 -18.53
C SER A 248 -15.02 -3.67 -18.98
N GLN A 249 -14.19 -2.93 -18.24
CA GLN A 249 -13.72 -1.60 -18.63
C GLN A 249 -12.31 -1.63 -19.25
N GLY A 250 -11.59 -2.74 -19.11
CA GLY A 250 -10.20 -2.86 -19.58
C GLY A 250 -9.25 -1.92 -18.83
N ILE A 251 -9.50 -1.63 -17.56
CA ILE A 251 -8.72 -0.69 -16.73
C ILE A 251 -8.66 -1.21 -15.30
N ALA A 252 -7.64 -0.83 -14.53
CA ALA A 252 -7.56 -1.16 -13.10
C ALA A 252 -7.03 0.03 -12.31
N ILE A 253 -7.65 0.28 -11.15
CA ILE A 253 -7.23 1.31 -10.21
C ILE A 253 -7.27 0.82 -8.78
N ASP A 254 -6.24 1.15 -8.03
CA ASP A 254 -6.21 1.00 -6.58
C ASP A 254 -5.67 2.30 -5.97
N VAL A 255 -6.17 2.67 -4.80
CA VAL A 255 -5.69 3.82 -4.02
C VAL A 255 -5.01 3.33 -2.75
N TYR A 256 -3.91 3.97 -2.39
CA TYR A 256 -3.23 3.82 -1.09
C TYR A 256 -3.35 5.13 -0.32
N VAL A 257 -3.73 5.07 0.96
CA VAL A 257 -3.79 6.27 1.82
C VAL A 257 -2.45 6.44 2.52
N GLY A 258 -1.49 7.14 1.90
CA GLY A 258 -0.10 7.16 2.36
C GLY A 258 0.14 8.05 3.58
N GLU A 259 -0.73 9.01 3.85
CA GLU A 259 -0.67 9.82 5.08
C GLU A 259 -2.08 10.07 5.65
N TRP A 260 -2.28 9.69 6.91
CA TRP A 260 -3.47 10.04 7.70
C TRP A 260 -3.12 10.03 9.20
N SER A 261 -3.89 10.74 10.03
CA SER A 261 -3.65 10.80 11.48
C SER A 261 -4.95 10.95 12.28
N CYS A 262 -4.87 10.94 13.61
CA CYS A 262 -6.01 11.25 14.48
C CYS A 262 -6.12 12.74 14.82
N VAL A 263 -5.35 13.60 14.15
CA VAL A 263 -5.33 15.05 14.39
C VAL A 263 -6.59 15.69 13.83
N MET A 264 -7.17 16.58 14.64
CA MET A 264 -8.14 17.59 14.21
C MET A 264 -7.69 18.95 14.73
N ASP A 265 -8.14 20.02 14.07
CA ASP A 265 -7.79 21.38 14.44
C ASP A 265 -8.35 21.77 15.83
N ASP A 266 -7.64 22.64 16.56
CA ASP A 266 -8.09 23.13 17.86
C ASP A 266 -9.46 23.84 17.81
N GLN A 267 -9.79 24.50 16.69
CA GLN A 267 -11.11 25.10 16.49
C GLN A 267 -12.23 24.06 16.41
N THR A 268 -11.93 22.88 15.85
CA THR A 268 -12.84 21.74 15.86
C THR A 268 -13.02 21.24 17.30
N TRP A 269 -11.93 21.06 18.05
CA TRP A 269 -12.00 20.59 19.44
C TRP A 269 -12.73 21.54 20.39
N LYS A 270 -12.66 22.87 20.16
CA LYS A 270 -13.40 23.88 20.95
C LYS A 270 -14.93 23.76 20.88
N ARG A 271 -15.46 22.89 20.02
CA ARG A 271 -16.91 22.68 19.83
C ARG A 271 -17.49 21.52 20.66
N VAL A 272 -16.66 20.84 21.45
CA VAL A 272 -17.05 19.78 22.38
C VAL A 272 -16.39 20.00 23.73
N ASP A 273 -16.88 19.32 24.77
CA ASP A 273 -16.21 19.36 26.06
C ASP A 273 -14.86 18.61 25.97
N MET A 274 -13.82 19.12 26.66
CA MET A 274 -12.49 18.51 26.64
C MET A 274 -12.48 17.07 27.17
N SER A 275 -13.40 16.71 28.07
CA SER A 275 -13.57 15.35 28.57
C SER A 275 -13.99 14.35 27.49
N GLU A 276 -14.58 14.82 26.39
CA GLU A 276 -15.03 13.99 25.27
C GLU A 276 -13.89 13.67 24.28
N ARG A 277 -12.80 14.45 24.29
CA ARG A 277 -11.70 14.34 23.30
C ARG A 277 -11.11 12.93 23.20
N PRO A 278 -10.79 12.20 24.30
CA PRO A 278 -10.21 10.87 24.19
C PRO A 278 -11.08 9.87 23.42
N GLU A 279 -12.38 9.82 23.74
CA GLU A 279 -13.32 8.90 23.09
C GLU A 279 -13.61 9.32 21.64
N LEU A 280 -13.72 10.61 21.36
CA LEU A 280 -13.91 11.11 19.99
C LEU A 280 -12.69 10.86 19.11
N THR A 281 -11.47 11.02 19.64
CA THR A 281 -10.21 10.70 18.94
C THR A 281 -10.18 9.21 18.58
N LYS A 282 -10.52 8.35 19.54
CA LYS A 282 -10.63 6.91 19.32
C LYS A 282 -11.63 6.57 18.22
N ARG A 283 -12.84 7.13 18.29
CA ARG A 283 -13.88 6.92 17.27
C ARG A 283 -13.47 7.41 15.89
N PHE A 284 -12.73 8.52 15.83
CA PHE A 284 -12.21 9.07 14.59
C PHE A 284 -11.17 8.18 13.93
N GLY A 285 -10.15 7.73 14.68
CA GLY A 285 -9.17 6.78 14.18
C GLY A 285 -9.82 5.49 13.67
N GLN A 286 -10.81 4.96 14.40
CA GLN A 286 -11.53 3.76 14.00
C GLN A 286 -12.41 3.96 12.75
N ALA A 287 -13.03 5.13 12.59
CA ALA A 287 -13.80 5.45 11.40
C ALA A 287 -12.90 5.50 10.15
N GLN A 288 -11.75 6.16 10.27
CA GLN A 288 -10.74 6.24 9.20
C GLN A 288 -10.20 4.84 8.86
N ALA A 289 -9.75 4.07 9.86
CA ALA A 289 -9.23 2.72 9.65
C ALA A 289 -10.25 1.80 8.94
N ARG A 290 -11.54 1.87 9.31
CA ARG A 290 -12.60 1.11 8.63
C ARG A 290 -12.78 1.56 7.18
N GLN A 291 -12.81 2.87 6.93
CA GLN A 291 -12.95 3.39 5.57
C GLN A 291 -11.81 2.92 4.68
N TRP A 292 -10.56 3.14 5.11
CA TRP A 292 -9.37 2.75 4.35
C TRP A 292 -9.33 1.24 4.11
N ALA A 293 -9.65 0.41 5.11
CA ALA A 293 -9.69 -1.05 4.95
C ALA A 293 -10.76 -1.55 3.96
N SER A 294 -11.79 -0.74 3.69
CA SER A 294 -12.88 -1.09 2.78
C SER A 294 -12.75 -0.54 1.35
N LYS A 295 -11.90 0.47 1.15
CA LYS A 295 -11.81 1.20 -0.14
C LYS A 295 -10.40 1.27 -0.72
N ALA A 296 -9.37 1.24 0.12
CA ALA A 296 -7.99 1.38 -0.29
C ALA A 296 -7.28 0.03 -0.25
N CYS A 297 -6.21 -0.10 -1.04
CA CYS A 297 -5.30 -1.25 -0.99
C CYS A 297 -4.41 -1.25 0.27
N GLY A 298 -4.46 -0.16 1.04
CA GLY A 298 -3.76 -0.03 2.31
C GLY A 298 -3.72 1.42 2.78
N SER A 299 -3.05 1.64 3.92
CA SER A 299 -2.78 2.97 4.43
C SER A 299 -1.51 3.04 5.28
N ALA A 300 -0.93 4.22 5.44
CA ALA A 300 0.14 4.50 6.40
C ALA A 300 -0.23 5.66 7.34
N PHE A 301 -0.27 5.35 8.64
CA PHE A 301 -0.52 6.36 9.67
C PHE A 301 0.70 7.26 9.90
N CYS A 302 0.50 8.57 9.94
CA CYS A 302 1.50 9.59 10.26
C CYS A 302 1.47 9.90 11.77
N SER A 303 2.52 9.60 12.54
CA SER A 303 3.79 8.90 12.21
C SER A 303 4.15 7.91 13.32
N PHE A 304 5.07 6.98 13.05
CA PHE A 304 5.49 5.98 14.04
C PHE A 304 5.99 6.62 15.35
N LYS A 305 6.80 7.68 15.23
CA LYS A 305 7.16 8.62 16.30
C LYS A 305 7.23 10.04 15.74
N PRO A 306 6.41 10.99 16.22
CA PRO A 306 6.47 12.37 15.76
C PRO A 306 7.74 13.07 16.26
N ASN A 307 8.30 13.96 15.45
CA ASN A 307 9.42 14.81 15.84
C ASN A 307 8.93 16.00 16.69
N GLY A 308 8.96 15.87 18.01
CA GLY A 308 8.65 16.95 18.95
C GLY A 308 7.68 16.54 20.07
N MET A 309 7.67 17.28 21.18
CA MET A 309 6.89 16.96 22.39
C MET A 309 5.36 17.13 22.27
N TYR A 310 4.81 17.55 21.12
CA TYR A 310 3.41 17.96 21.03
C TYR A 310 2.72 17.62 19.70
N ASP A 311 2.55 16.33 19.41
CA ASP A 311 1.31 15.90 18.75
C ASP A 311 0.97 14.44 19.07
N ALA A 312 0.34 14.27 20.23
CA ALA A 312 -0.01 12.96 20.73
C ALA A 312 -1.10 12.26 19.89
N ASP A 313 -1.74 12.99 18.95
CA ASP A 313 -2.73 12.47 18.02
C ASP A 313 -2.10 12.01 16.67
N MET A 314 -0.79 12.26 16.50
CA MET A 314 0.07 11.68 15.45
C MET A 314 0.98 10.55 15.95
N ASP A 315 0.94 10.17 17.23
CA ASP A 315 1.79 9.09 17.75
C ASP A 315 1.13 7.73 17.50
N TYR A 316 1.69 6.94 16.57
CA TYR A 316 1.13 5.63 16.21
C TYR A 316 1.05 4.68 17.41
N GLU A 317 2.13 4.51 18.18
CA GLU A 317 2.15 3.60 19.33
C GLU A 317 1.07 4.01 20.36
N ARG A 318 0.93 5.31 20.60
CA ARG A 318 -0.10 5.84 21.48
C ARG A 318 -1.50 5.57 20.95
N GLN A 319 -1.78 5.89 19.69
CA GLN A 319 -3.11 5.71 19.10
C GLN A 319 -3.52 4.23 19.00
N VAL A 320 -2.55 3.33 18.85
CA VAL A 320 -2.76 1.89 18.97
C VAL A 320 -3.10 1.51 20.41
N SER A 321 -2.34 1.99 21.40
CA SER A 321 -2.56 1.68 22.81
C SER A 321 -3.92 2.16 23.35
N THR A 322 -4.45 3.27 22.82
CA THR A 322 -5.77 3.81 23.16
C THR A 322 -6.91 3.15 22.38
N GLY A 323 -6.59 2.29 21.41
CA GLY A 323 -7.55 1.59 20.55
C GLY A 323 -8.17 2.47 19.46
N ALA A 324 -7.56 3.62 19.16
CA ALA A 324 -7.94 4.47 18.03
C ALA A 324 -7.56 3.82 16.69
N ILE A 325 -6.44 3.10 16.65
CA ILE A 325 -6.00 2.35 15.47
C ILE A 325 -6.08 0.85 15.78
N PRO A 326 -7.17 0.17 15.39
CA PRO A 326 -7.29 -1.27 15.58
C PRO A 326 -6.44 -2.03 14.56
N SER A 327 -5.79 -3.11 15.00
CA SER A 327 -5.19 -4.08 14.08
C SER A 327 -6.27 -4.80 13.28
N PRO A 328 -6.10 -4.97 11.96
CA PRO A 328 -6.93 -5.87 11.18
C PRO A 328 -6.93 -7.29 11.76
N VAL A 329 -8.11 -7.90 11.85
CA VAL A 329 -8.29 -9.16 12.60
C VAL A 329 -7.43 -10.30 12.04
N TRP A 330 -7.27 -10.35 10.72
CA TRP A 330 -6.48 -11.39 10.04
C TRP A 330 -4.99 -11.32 10.40
N LEU A 331 -4.45 -10.12 10.64
CA LEU A 331 -3.06 -9.91 11.07
C LEU A 331 -2.82 -10.31 12.54
N THR A 332 -3.88 -10.64 13.30
CA THR A 332 -3.77 -11.02 14.72
C THR A 332 -3.81 -12.53 14.95
N PHE A 333 -4.14 -13.32 13.93
CA PHE A 333 -4.32 -14.76 14.10
C PHE A 333 -3.01 -15.48 14.43
N PRO A 334 -2.93 -16.25 15.52
CA PRO A 334 -1.77 -17.10 15.79
C PRO A 334 -1.52 -18.06 14.62
N ARG A 335 -0.26 -18.42 14.39
CA ARG A 335 0.14 -19.30 13.27
C ARG A 335 -0.68 -20.59 13.19
N LEU A 336 -0.88 -21.29 14.31
CA LEU A 336 -1.70 -22.50 14.35
C LEU A 336 -3.16 -22.26 13.96
N LYS A 337 -3.71 -21.08 14.28
CA LYS A 337 -5.07 -20.68 13.88
C LYS A 337 -5.14 -20.42 12.37
N VAL A 338 -4.11 -19.82 11.78
CA VAL A 338 -4.00 -19.63 10.32
C VAL A 338 -3.96 -20.99 9.63
N LEU A 339 -3.10 -21.91 10.08
CA LEU A 339 -3.01 -23.27 9.53
C LEU A 339 -4.34 -24.03 9.63
N ALA A 340 -5.00 -24.01 10.79
CA ALA A 340 -6.30 -24.66 10.96
C ALA A 340 -7.39 -24.06 10.03
N LYS A 341 -7.36 -22.74 9.80
CA LYS A 341 -8.27 -22.07 8.85
C LYS A 341 -7.99 -22.44 7.40
N LEU A 342 -6.72 -22.62 7.03
CA LEU A 342 -6.32 -23.11 5.72
C LEU A 342 -6.83 -24.53 5.47
N ASP A 343 -6.65 -25.43 6.45
CA ASP A 343 -7.14 -26.80 6.36
C ASP A 343 -8.68 -26.85 6.24
N GLN A 344 -9.37 -26.01 7.02
CA GLN A 344 -10.82 -25.84 6.91
C GLN A 344 -11.23 -25.36 5.51
N ALA A 345 -10.59 -24.32 4.99
CA ALA A 345 -10.90 -23.76 3.67
C ALA A 345 -10.68 -24.79 2.55
N GLU A 346 -9.56 -25.51 2.55
CA GLU A 346 -9.31 -26.56 1.55
C GLU A 346 -10.31 -27.72 1.65
N SER A 347 -10.69 -28.12 2.88
CA SER A 347 -11.70 -29.18 3.06
C SER A 347 -13.09 -28.82 2.51
N GLN A 348 -13.44 -27.52 2.51
CA GLN A 348 -14.72 -27.00 2.04
C GLN A 348 -14.70 -26.56 0.56
N ARG A 349 -13.51 -26.48 -0.05
CA ARG A 349 -13.29 -25.91 -1.39
C ARG A 349 -14.21 -26.49 -2.46
N ALA A 350 -14.33 -27.82 -2.53
CA ALA A 350 -15.18 -28.47 -3.52
C ALA A 350 -16.67 -28.18 -3.31
N GLU A 351 -17.13 -28.13 -2.04
CA GLU A 351 -18.52 -27.83 -1.70
C GLU A 351 -18.88 -26.38 -2.03
N LEU A 352 -18.02 -25.42 -1.66
CA LEU A 352 -18.22 -23.99 -1.93
C LEU A 352 -18.36 -23.73 -3.43
N LYS A 353 -17.45 -24.28 -4.23
CA LYS A 353 -17.52 -24.15 -5.69
C LYS A 353 -18.80 -24.73 -6.27
N ASN A 354 -19.21 -25.92 -5.82
CA ASN A 354 -20.42 -26.58 -6.31
C ASN A 354 -21.69 -25.82 -5.91
N LYS A 355 -21.72 -25.26 -4.70
CA LYS A 355 -22.83 -24.43 -4.22
C LYS A 355 -23.05 -23.25 -5.16
N PHE A 356 -21.99 -22.52 -5.50
CA PHE A 356 -22.14 -21.39 -6.42
C PHE A 356 -22.57 -21.84 -7.81
N LEU A 357 -21.97 -22.91 -8.35
CA LEU A 357 -22.34 -23.46 -9.66
C LEU A 357 -23.79 -23.95 -9.76
N SER A 358 -24.40 -24.34 -8.63
CA SER A 358 -25.80 -24.71 -8.54
C SER A 358 -26.75 -23.51 -8.46
N GLN A 359 -26.24 -22.35 -8.01
CA GLN A 359 -26.96 -21.09 -7.89
C GLN A 359 -26.80 -20.19 -9.12
N THR A 360 -25.74 -20.36 -9.91
CA THR A 360 -25.56 -19.66 -11.19
C THR A 360 -26.70 -20.04 -12.13
N SER A 361 -27.38 -19.04 -12.69
CA SER A 361 -28.59 -19.21 -13.49
C SER A 361 -28.37 -20.18 -14.66
N ALA A 362 -29.43 -20.93 -15.02
CA ALA A 362 -29.50 -21.76 -16.22
C ALA A 362 -29.23 -21.00 -17.53
N SER A 363 -29.12 -19.67 -17.50
CA SER A 363 -28.79 -18.81 -18.64
C SER A 363 -27.29 -18.72 -18.94
N THR A 364 -26.41 -19.20 -18.06
CA THR A 364 -24.95 -19.13 -18.30
C THR A 364 -24.52 -20.22 -19.27
N SER A 365 -23.88 -19.84 -20.38
CA SER A 365 -23.41 -20.79 -21.38
C SER A 365 -22.39 -21.78 -20.77
N PRO A 366 -22.25 -23.00 -21.33
CA PRO A 366 -21.21 -23.94 -20.89
C PRO A 366 -19.80 -23.35 -20.90
N HIS A 367 -19.53 -22.44 -21.84
CA HIS A 367 -18.27 -21.70 -21.92
C HIS A 367 -18.11 -20.72 -20.74
N GLY A 368 -19.12 -19.89 -20.48
CA GLY A 368 -19.12 -18.95 -19.35
C GLY A 368 -18.98 -19.67 -17.99
N ARG A 369 -19.67 -20.81 -17.81
CA ARG A 369 -19.52 -21.65 -16.60
C ARG A 369 -18.09 -22.16 -16.43
N ARG A 370 -17.41 -22.53 -17.53
CA ARG A 370 -16.01 -22.95 -17.50
C ARG A 370 -15.10 -21.78 -17.12
N ARG A 371 -15.30 -20.60 -17.69
CA ARG A 371 -14.56 -19.37 -17.37
C ARG A 371 -14.67 -18.99 -15.91
N PHE A 372 -15.90 -18.97 -15.41
CA PHE A 372 -16.18 -18.76 -14.00
C PHE A 372 -15.44 -19.76 -13.11
N CYS A 373 -15.49 -21.07 -13.44
CA CYS A 373 -14.79 -22.09 -12.66
C CYS A 373 -13.28 -21.87 -12.59
N LEU A 374 -12.66 -21.47 -13.71
CA LEU A 374 -11.23 -21.18 -13.78
C LEU A 374 -10.86 -19.95 -12.95
N GLY A 375 -11.67 -18.90 -13.05
CA GLY A 375 -11.54 -17.71 -12.21
C GLY A 375 -11.62 -18.07 -10.73
N TRP A 376 -12.67 -18.80 -10.35
CA TRP A 376 -12.91 -19.21 -8.96
C TRP A 376 -11.76 -20.03 -8.40
N ASP A 377 -11.25 -21.01 -9.15
CA ASP A 377 -10.12 -21.84 -8.69
C ASP A 377 -8.87 -20.99 -8.45
N LEU A 378 -8.56 -20.05 -9.35
CA LEU A 378 -7.39 -19.19 -9.23
C LEU A 378 -7.56 -18.18 -8.09
N GLY A 379 -8.70 -17.48 -8.02
CA GLY A 379 -8.98 -16.50 -6.97
C GLY A 379 -8.93 -17.11 -5.57
N PHE A 380 -9.53 -18.28 -5.39
CA PHE A 380 -9.45 -19.03 -4.13
C PHE A 380 -8.00 -19.41 -3.80
N SER A 381 -7.23 -19.89 -4.79
CA SER A 381 -5.83 -20.28 -4.58
C SER A 381 -4.94 -19.09 -4.27
N ASP A 382 -5.13 -17.94 -4.94
CA ASP A 382 -4.39 -16.73 -4.70
C ASP A 382 -4.68 -16.19 -3.29
N ALA A 383 -5.95 -16.05 -2.92
CA ALA A 383 -6.34 -15.62 -1.57
C ALA A 383 -5.73 -16.54 -0.49
N LEU A 384 -5.74 -17.85 -0.73
CA LEU A 384 -5.12 -18.84 0.14
C LEU A 384 -3.60 -18.64 0.26
N ASN A 385 -2.90 -18.43 -0.85
CA ASN A 385 -1.45 -18.22 -0.86
C ASN A 385 -1.05 -16.93 -0.12
N PHE A 386 -1.79 -15.83 -0.30
CA PHE A 386 -1.60 -14.61 0.49
C PHE A 386 -1.84 -14.88 1.98
N PHE A 387 -2.97 -15.50 2.34
CA PHE A 387 -3.30 -15.77 3.74
C PHE A 387 -2.30 -16.71 4.42
N ALA A 388 -1.76 -17.67 3.68
CA ALA A 388 -0.80 -18.64 4.18
C ALA A 388 0.63 -18.10 4.29
N ALA A 389 0.93 -16.94 3.71
CA ALA A 389 2.30 -16.55 3.37
C ALA A 389 3.26 -16.57 4.57
N MET A 390 2.86 -15.96 5.70
CA MET A 390 3.62 -15.99 6.94
C MET A 390 3.58 -17.37 7.63
N ALA A 391 2.44 -18.06 7.59
CA ALA A 391 2.24 -19.33 8.31
C ALA A 391 2.88 -20.55 7.62
N ARG A 392 3.22 -20.44 6.34
CA ARG A 392 3.94 -21.45 5.55
C ARG A 392 5.38 -21.05 5.22
N ASP A 393 5.90 -20.01 5.88
CA ASP A 393 7.27 -19.50 5.69
C ASP A 393 7.59 -19.09 4.23
N ILE A 394 6.56 -18.67 3.47
CA ILE A 394 6.73 -18.06 2.15
C ILE A 394 7.32 -16.66 2.32
N LEU A 395 6.75 -15.89 3.24
CA LEU A 395 7.36 -14.67 3.73
C LEU A 395 8.27 -15.00 4.92
N PRO A 396 9.49 -14.43 4.98
CA PRO A 396 10.35 -14.65 6.12
C PRO A 396 9.88 -13.85 7.33
N GLY A 397 10.29 -14.31 8.51
CA GLY A 397 9.91 -13.75 9.79
C GLY A 397 8.94 -14.65 10.55
N HIS A 398 8.81 -14.38 11.84
CA HIS A 398 8.01 -15.21 12.77
C HIS A 398 6.76 -14.48 13.25
N ARG A 399 6.32 -13.48 12.49
CA ARG A 399 5.13 -12.70 12.85
C ARG A 399 3.88 -13.55 12.71
N VAL A 400 2.91 -13.23 13.55
CA VAL A 400 1.59 -13.85 13.50
C VAL A 400 0.72 -13.14 12.46
N GLY A 401 -0.39 -13.77 12.12
CA GLY A 401 -1.35 -13.26 11.15
C GLY A 401 -1.34 -14.05 9.85
N GLY A 402 -2.47 -14.01 9.15
CA GLY A 402 -2.50 -14.22 7.71
C GLY A 402 -2.46 -12.87 7.00
N ASP A 403 -2.17 -12.86 5.70
CA ASP A 403 -2.33 -11.68 4.85
C ASP A 403 -3.60 -11.78 3.99
N LYS A 404 -3.95 -10.68 3.31
CA LYS A 404 -5.01 -10.68 2.30
C LYS A 404 -4.57 -9.84 1.10
N ILE A 405 -5.13 -10.10 -0.06
CA ILE A 405 -4.98 -9.24 -1.25
C ILE A 405 -5.56 -7.86 -0.93
N GLY A 406 -4.76 -6.81 -1.14
CA GLY A 406 -5.11 -5.42 -0.94
C GLY A 406 -5.42 -4.71 -2.25
N ALA A 407 -4.45 -4.71 -3.18
CA ALA A 407 -4.58 -4.08 -4.50
C ALA A 407 -5.28 -5.05 -5.48
N MET A 408 -6.57 -5.29 -5.25
CA MET A 408 -7.35 -6.33 -5.94
C MET A 408 -7.47 -6.05 -7.44
N GLU A 409 -7.75 -4.80 -7.82
CA GLU A 409 -7.95 -4.44 -9.23
C GLU A 409 -6.66 -4.64 -10.02
N LEU A 410 -5.52 -4.18 -9.47
CA LEU A 410 -4.21 -4.36 -10.09
C LEU A 410 -3.73 -5.82 -10.04
N TRP A 411 -4.11 -6.60 -9.03
CA TRP A 411 -3.81 -8.03 -8.98
C TRP A 411 -4.55 -8.80 -10.07
N ILE A 412 -5.84 -8.55 -10.25
CA ILE A 412 -6.65 -9.11 -11.34
C ILE A 412 -6.06 -8.70 -12.69
N ARG A 413 -5.70 -7.42 -12.86
CA ARG A 413 -5.02 -6.94 -14.07
C ARG A 413 -3.74 -7.74 -14.36
N LYS A 414 -2.91 -8.00 -13.34
CA LYS A 414 -1.70 -8.83 -13.49
C LYS A 414 -2.05 -10.23 -13.98
N ARG A 415 -3.04 -10.89 -13.36
CA ARG A 415 -3.48 -12.24 -13.78
C ARG A 415 -4.02 -12.27 -15.21
N VAL A 416 -4.75 -11.25 -15.64
CA VAL A 416 -5.22 -11.09 -17.03
C VAL A 416 -4.05 -10.97 -18.01
N MET A 417 -3.02 -10.18 -17.67
CA MET A 417 -1.83 -10.04 -18.51
C MET A 417 -1.03 -11.35 -18.59
N GLU A 418 -0.82 -12.05 -17.47
CA GLU A 418 -0.11 -13.33 -17.46
C GLU A 418 -0.83 -14.39 -18.30
N ALA A 419 -2.17 -14.47 -18.18
CA ALA A 419 -2.96 -15.37 -19.01
C ALA A 419 -2.90 -14.99 -20.50
N SER A 420 -2.92 -13.70 -20.81
CA SER A 420 -2.78 -13.20 -22.19
C SER A 420 -1.44 -13.61 -22.81
N CYS A 421 -0.35 -13.61 -22.03
CA CYS A 421 0.95 -14.12 -22.46
C CYS A 421 0.96 -15.63 -22.75
N LEU A 422 0.03 -16.39 -22.16
CA LEU A 422 -0.20 -17.81 -22.45
C LEU A 422 -1.22 -18.04 -23.58
N GLY A 423 -1.73 -16.98 -24.20
CA GLY A 423 -2.73 -17.05 -25.26
C GLY A 423 -4.17 -17.23 -24.76
N GLU A 424 -4.42 -16.99 -23.47
CA GLU A 424 -5.75 -17.05 -22.87
C GLU A 424 -6.37 -15.64 -22.77
N ASP A 425 -7.56 -15.47 -23.32
CA ASP A 425 -8.30 -14.20 -23.32
C ASP A 425 -9.36 -14.19 -22.21
N LEU A 426 -9.06 -13.62 -21.04
CA LEU A 426 -9.97 -13.70 -19.88
C LEU A 426 -11.16 -12.73 -20.01
N ASP A 427 -12.37 -13.23 -19.75
CA ASP A 427 -13.62 -12.47 -19.87
C ASP A 427 -14.25 -12.12 -18.51
N LEU A 428 -15.40 -11.43 -18.55
CA LEU A 428 -16.13 -11.01 -17.36
C LEU A 428 -16.55 -12.20 -16.47
N GLU A 429 -16.89 -13.35 -17.06
CA GLU A 429 -17.26 -14.54 -16.30
C GLU A 429 -16.06 -15.07 -15.49
N TRP A 430 -14.85 -15.01 -16.06
CA TRP A 430 -13.63 -15.31 -15.31
C TRP A 430 -13.39 -14.33 -14.15
N GLU A 431 -13.52 -13.02 -14.36
CA GLU A 431 -13.32 -12.03 -13.27
C GLU A 431 -14.33 -12.24 -12.13
N ASN A 432 -15.61 -12.45 -12.47
CA ASN A 432 -16.65 -12.78 -11.49
C ASN A 432 -16.30 -14.04 -10.71
N GLY A 433 -15.80 -15.07 -11.41
CA GLY A 433 -15.29 -16.28 -10.79
C GLY A 433 -14.17 -15.99 -9.82
N PHE A 434 -13.15 -15.23 -10.24
CA PHE A 434 -11.99 -14.87 -9.45
C PHE A 434 -12.38 -14.19 -8.14
N ARG A 435 -13.18 -13.12 -8.22
CA ARG A 435 -13.65 -12.38 -7.04
C ARG A 435 -14.46 -13.28 -6.10
N THR A 436 -15.37 -14.09 -6.65
CA THR A 436 -16.14 -15.05 -5.84
C THR A 436 -15.25 -16.07 -5.14
N GLY A 437 -14.21 -16.57 -5.80
CA GLY A 437 -13.25 -17.51 -5.20
C GLY A 437 -12.47 -16.88 -4.04
N VAL A 438 -12.06 -15.61 -4.20
CA VAL A 438 -11.44 -14.83 -3.12
C VAL A 438 -12.41 -14.65 -1.95
N ASP A 439 -13.64 -14.22 -2.22
CA ASP A 439 -14.65 -13.96 -1.19
C ASP A 439 -15.04 -15.23 -0.44
N ASP A 440 -15.23 -16.35 -1.14
CA ASP A 440 -15.53 -17.65 -0.52
C ASP A 440 -14.39 -18.08 0.42
N PHE A 441 -13.14 -17.89 0.01
CA PHE A 441 -11.99 -18.14 0.86
C PHE A 441 -12.01 -17.23 2.11
N TYR A 442 -12.12 -15.91 1.94
CA TYR A 442 -12.14 -14.94 3.04
C TYR A 442 -13.29 -15.18 4.02
N ASN A 443 -14.49 -15.45 3.53
CA ASN A 443 -15.64 -15.81 4.36
C ASN A 443 -15.37 -17.07 5.18
N THR A 444 -14.72 -18.08 4.59
CA THR A 444 -14.39 -19.33 5.28
C THR A 444 -13.35 -19.12 6.38
N VAL A 445 -12.35 -18.28 6.13
CA VAL A 445 -11.32 -17.94 7.13
C VAL A 445 -11.77 -16.81 8.08
N GLY A 446 -12.94 -16.21 7.85
CA GLY A 446 -13.60 -15.24 8.72
C GLY A 446 -12.89 -13.89 8.78
N ILE A 447 -12.57 -13.31 7.62
CA ILE A 447 -11.86 -12.03 7.49
C ILE A 447 -12.56 -11.05 6.56
#